data_AF-A0ABD3FB74-F1
#
_entry.id   AF-A0ABD3FB74-F1
#
_cell.length_a   1.000
_cell.length_b   1.000
_cell.length_c   1.000
_cell.angle_alpha   90.00
_cell.angle_beta   90.00
_cell.angle_gamma   90.00
#
_symmetry.space_group_name_H-M   'P 1'
#
loop_
_entity.id
_entity.type
_entity.pdbx_description
1 polymer ?
#
loop_
_entity_poly.entity_id
_entity_poly.type
_entity_poly.pdbx_seq_one_letter_code
_entity_poly.pdbx_strand_id
1 'polypeptide(L)'
;MLAVRGARLLLRPPARRSLLSTTATDAESLRLESLALDDGKLLPAAVVTQRLLEYLQVDEKYVKRVLKTQSPLHRKALFAPQYVEKITPLVRWGFQQLKGDSPAADAVFAALAPHSNMAGVTVWRLFFQRQFFLSGAPLQAYMRVYKSHLDAMESPRAAAEEEEEEIEEEGDEELDEEASSAPAKSKQTSTGRSKSKAVAVLTENKGWEWVPFSITSTIVKEFCYRGRFAEAIEAYASLPLTDQTRQNVAEILHKYEQYPSVLYLYEVHRAMGSAVSPLDVALEFDALKKLGRAEELDTRFQELPATEQARVDIQDLMDN
;
A
#
# COMPACT_ATOMS: atom_id res chain seq x y z
N MET A 1 -8.53 56.39 -23.91
CA MET A 1 -9.63 55.55 -24.43
C MET A 1 -9.14 54.11 -24.36
N LEU A 2 -9.60 53.26 -23.42
CA LEU A 2 -10.75 52.32 -23.54
C LEU A 2 -10.65 51.45 -24.82
N ALA A 3 -10.76 50.11 -24.87
CA ALA A 3 -10.94 49.03 -23.89
C ALA A 3 -10.81 47.65 -24.64
N VAL A 4 -10.35 46.63 -23.90
CA VAL A 4 -10.57 45.16 -23.89
C VAL A 4 -11.47 44.45 -24.95
N ARG A 5 -11.10 43.17 -25.23
CA ARG A 5 -11.90 41.95 -25.62
C ARG A 5 -11.71 41.52 -27.09
N GLY A 6 -11.50 40.25 -27.48
CA GLY A 6 -11.47 38.96 -26.79
C GLY A 6 -11.31 37.78 -27.79
N ALA A 7 -10.89 36.64 -27.26
CA ALA A 7 -10.89 35.24 -27.73
C ALA A 7 -11.42 34.84 -29.13
N ARG A 8 -10.67 33.92 -29.81
CA ARG A 8 -11.07 32.52 -30.09
C ARG A 8 -10.05 31.82 -31.01
N LEU A 9 -9.03 31.20 -30.41
CA LEU A 9 -8.29 30.11 -31.07
C LEU A 9 -9.10 28.83 -30.90
N LEU A 10 -9.76 28.40 -31.97
CA LEU A 10 -10.47 27.12 -32.06
C LEU A 10 -9.44 25.98 -32.10
N LEU A 11 -9.03 25.50 -30.93
CA LEU A 11 -8.37 24.21 -30.79
C LEU A 11 -9.39 23.10 -31.05
N ARG A 12 -9.30 22.51 -32.25
CA ARG A 12 -9.90 21.21 -32.56
C ARG A 12 -9.30 20.15 -31.61
N PRO A 13 -10.10 19.33 -30.93
CA PRO A 13 -9.58 18.15 -30.24
C PRO A 13 -9.26 17.05 -31.26
N PRO A 14 -8.15 16.31 -31.14
CA PRO A 14 -8.04 15.00 -31.79
C PRO A 14 -8.87 13.99 -30.97
N ALA A 15 -10.16 13.96 -31.23
CA ALA A 15 -10.99 12.79 -30.94
C ALA A 15 -10.87 11.83 -32.13
N ARG A 16 -10.18 10.70 -31.94
CA ARG A 16 -10.24 9.40 -32.66
C ARG A 16 -9.02 8.58 -32.23
N ARG A 17 -9.08 7.33 -31.78
CA ARG A 17 -10.13 6.32 -31.60
C ARG A 17 -9.44 5.25 -30.74
N SER A 18 -9.84 5.08 -29.49
CA SER A 18 -9.58 3.82 -28.77
C SER A 18 -10.81 2.94 -28.99
N LEU A 19 -10.76 2.12 -30.02
CA LEU A 19 -11.62 0.95 -30.11
C LEU A 19 -10.81 -0.23 -29.58
N LEU A 20 -10.61 -0.25 -28.25
CA LEU A 20 -10.30 -1.49 -27.57
C LEU A 20 -11.63 -2.25 -27.43
N SER A 21 -11.67 -3.43 -28.04
CA SER A 21 -12.75 -4.40 -27.92
C SER A 21 -13.03 -4.69 -26.44
N THR A 22 -14.10 -4.13 -25.88
CA THR A 22 -14.52 -4.33 -24.47
C THR A 22 -15.23 -5.66 -24.26
N THR A 23 -15.62 -6.37 -25.31
CA THR A 23 -16.38 -7.63 -25.16
C THR A 23 -15.51 -8.81 -24.73
N ALA A 24 -14.20 -8.78 -25.03
CA ALA A 24 -13.27 -9.81 -24.59
C ALA A 24 -12.90 -9.68 -23.11
N THR A 25 -12.75 -8.44 -22.62
CA THR A 25 -12.44 -8.15 -21.21
C THR A 25 -13.59 -8.50 -20.29
N ASP A 26 -14.84 -8.27 -20.72
CA ASP A 26 -16.01 -8.57 -19.90
C ASP A 26 -16.25 -10.08 -19.81
N ALA A 27 -16.09 -10.82 -20.91
CA ALA A 27 -16.24 -12.27 -20.92
C ALA A 27 -15.15 -13.00 -20.10
N GLU A 28 -13.91 -12.52 -20.15
CA GLU A 28 -12.83 -13.06 -19.32
C GLU A 28 -13.02 -12.67 -17.85
N SER A 29 -13.45 -11.44 -17.56
CA SER A 29 -13.79 -11.00 -16.20
C SER A 29 -14.88 -11.86 -15.58
N LEU A 30 -15.97 -12.12 -16.31
CA LEU A 30 -17.07 -12.98 -15.85
C LEU A 30 -16.60 -14.42 -15.58
N ARG A 31 -15.65 -14.93 -16.39
CA ARG A 31 -15.04 -16.25 -16.14
C ARG A 31 -14.23 -16.28 -14.87
N LEU A 32 -13.44 -15.24 -14.59
CA LEU A 32 -12.63 -15.16 -13.36
C LEU A 32 -13.50 -14.95 -12.12
N GLU A 33 -14.58 -14.18 -12.24
CA GLU A 33 -15.56 -13.97 -11.18
C GLU A 33 -16.29 -15.27 -10.79
N SER A 34 -16.60 -16.12 -11.78
CA SER A 34 -17.21 -17.45 -11.56
C SER A 34 -16.37 -18.42 -10.74
N LEU A 35 -15.08 -18.11 -10.49
CA LEU A 35 -14.25 -18.89 -9.57
C LEU A 35 -14.72 -18.75 -8.12
N ALA A 36 -15.27 -17.59 -7.76
CA ALA A 36 -15.70 -17.27 -6.41
C ALA A 36 -17.22 -17.09 -6.28
N LEU A 37 -17.93 -16.77 -7.36
CA LEU A 37 -19.38 -16.60 -7.37
C LEU A 37 -20.10 -17.73 -8.11
N ASP A 38 -21.28 -18.06 -7.61
CA ASP A 38 -22.27 -18.90 -8.30
C ASP A 38 -23.64 -18.22 -8.19
N ASP A 39 -24.26 -17.91 -9.33
CA ASP A 39 -25.48 -17.08 -9.41
C ASP A 39 -25.42 -15.78 -8.58
N GLY A 40 -24.25 -15.14 -8.53
CA GLY A 40 -24.00 -13.90 -7.79
C GLY A 40 -23.83 -14.08 -6.26
N LYS A 41 -23.84 -15.32 -5.75
CA LYS A 41 -23.56 -15.63 -4.35
C LYS A 41 -22.12 -16.11 -4.17
N LEU A 42 -21.49 -15.67 -3.08
CA LEU A 42 -20.13 -16.09 -2.73
C LEU A 42 -20.11 -17.57 -2.33
N LEU A 43 -19.18 -18.31 -2.93
CA LEU A 43 -18.97 -19.72 -2.65
C LEU A 43 -18.13 -19.92 -1.36
N PRO A 44 -18.26 -21.08 -0.70
CA PRO A 44 -17.41 -21.42 0.43
C PRO A 44 -15.93 -21.44 0.04
N ALA A 45 -15.05 -21.03 0.97
CA ALA A 45 -13.61 -20.90 0.72
C ALA A 45 -12.96 -22.17 0.14
N ALA A 46 -13.37 -23.36 0.61
CA ALA A 46 -12.87 -24.63 0.08
C ALA A 46 -13.22 -24.84 -1.40
N VAL A 47 -14.42 -24.43 -1.83
CA VAL A 47 -14.88 -24.53 -3.22
C VAL A 47 -14.14 -23.51 -4.09
N VAL A 48 -13.93 -22.29 -3.60
CA VAL A 48 -13.15 -21.26 -4.30
C VAL A 48 -11.72 -21.73 -4.52
N THR A 49 -11.08 -22.27 -3.46
CA THR A 49 -9.73 -22.85 -3.56
C THR A 49 -9.67 -24.00 -4.56
N GLN A 50 -10.66 -24.90 -4.56
CA GLN A 50 -10.73 -25.97 -5.54
C GLN A 50 -10.81 -25.42 -6.98
N ARG A 51 -11.80 -24.55 -7.27
CA ARG A 51 -12.00 -23.95 -8.60
C ARG A 51 -10.77 -23.17 -9.06
N LEU A 52 -10.12 -22.46 -8.15
CA LEU A 52 -8.87 -21.73 -8.41
C LEU A 52 -7.74 -22.68 -8.82
N LEU A 53 -7.52 -23.77 -8.08
CA LEU A 53 -6.45 -24.73 -8.39
C LEU A 53 -6.72 -25.46 -9.70
N GLU A 54 -7.98 -25.78 -10.01
CA GLU A 54 -8.39 -26.34 -11.29
C GLU A 54 -8.16 -25.34 -12.44
N TYR A 55 -8.49 -24.06 -12.25
CA TYR A 55 -8.19 -22.99 -13.21
C TYR A 55 -6.68 -22.85 -13.48
N LEU A 56 -5.87 -22.97 -12.43
CA LEU A 56 -4.41 -22.99 -12.53
C LEU A 56 -3.88 -24.30 -13.15
N GLN A 57 -4.73 -25.29 -13.44
CA GLN A 57 -4.36 -26.60 -14.00
C GLN A 57 -3.39 -27.38 -13.11
N VAL A 58 -3.58 -27.29 -11.79
CA VAL A 58 -2.84 -28.08 -10.81
C VAL A 58 -3.34 -29.52 -10.84
N ASP A 59 -2.44 -30.51 -10.83
CA ASP A 59 -2.85 -31.92 -10.86
C ASP A 59 -3.81 -32.26 -9.72
N GLU A 60 -4.86 -33.04 -10.04
CA GLU A 60 -5.94 -33.39 -9.11
C GLU A 60 -5.43 -34.02 -7.80
N LYS A 61 -4.31 -34.77 -7.86
CA LYS A 61 -3.64 -35.34 -6.68
C LYS A 61 -3.23 -34.25 -5.69
N TYR A 62 -2.68 -33.14 -6.19
CA TYR A 62 -2.25 -32.02 -5.36
C TYR A 62 -3.45 -31.20 -4.89
N VAL A 63 -4.50 -31.05 -5.70
CA VAL A 63 -5.76 -30.41 -5.29
C VAL A 63 -6.37 -31.15 -4.11
N LYS A 64 -6.55 -32.47 -4.21
CA LYS A 64 -7.08 -33.31 -3.12
C LYS A 64 -6.24 -33.23 -1.85
N ARG A 65 -4.91 -33.17 -1.99
CA ARG A 65 -4.01 -32.99 -0.84
C ARG A 65 -4.24 -31.63 -0.17
N VAL A 66 -4.25 -30.53 -0.93
CA VAL A 66 -4.47 -29.17 -0.39
C VAL A 66 -5.81 -29.09 0.34
N LEU A 67 -6.88 -29.63 -0.24
CA LEU A 67 -8.20 -29.59 0.38
C LEU A 67 -8.29 -30.44 1.65
N LYS A 68 -7.54 -31.55 1.73
CA LYS A 68 -7.55 -32.46 2.88
C LYS A 68 -6.64 -31.99 4.02
N THR A 69 -5.42 -31.55 3.71
CA THR A 69 -4.39 -31.22 4.71
C THR A 69 -4.23 -29.72 4.93
N GLN A 70 -4.96 -28.89 4.17
CA GLN A 70 -4.83 -27.42 4.13
C GLN A 70 -3.40 -26.93 3.87
N SER A 71 -2.51 -27.83 3.44
CA SER A 71 -1.09 -27.52 3.27
C SER A 71 -0.85 -26.85 1.93
N PRO A 72 0.00 -25.81 1.86
CA PRO A 72 0.23 -25.09 0.63
C PRO A 72 0.93 -25.95 -0.43
N LEU A 73 0.74 -25.59 -1.71
CA LEU A 73 1.51 -26.19 -2.80
C LEU A 73 3.01 -25.94 -2.62
N HIS A 74 3.83 -26.84 -3.16
CA HIS A 74 5.27 -26.64 -3.13
C HIS A 74 5.61 -25.39 -3.96
N ARG A 75 6.23 -24.39 -3.32
CA ARG A 75 6.55 -23.09 -3.92
C ARG A 75 7.18 -23.16 -5.31
N LYS A 76 8.02 -24.16 -5.60
CA LYS A 76 8.66 -24.34 -6.91
C LYS A 76 7.66 -24.66 -8.02
N ALA A 77 6.56 -25.35 -7.72
CA ALA A 77 5.56 -25.74 -8.71
C ALA A 77 4.86 -24.51 -9.32
N LEU A 78 4.54 -23.51 -8.51
CA LEU A 78 3.82 -22.30 -8.94
C LEU A 78 4.62 -21.34 -9.83
N PHE A 79 5.95 -21.50 -9.89
CA PHE A 79 6.80 -20.72 -10.80
C PHE A 79 6.96 -21.37 -12.17
N ALA A 80 6.39 -22.55 -12.40
CA ALA A 80 6.42 -23.10 -13.76
C ALA A 80 5.62 -22.17 -14.71
N PRO A 81 6.11 -21.95 -15.94
CA PRO A 81 5.56 -20.95 -16.87
C PRO A 81 4.05 -21.04 -17.05
N GLN A 82 3.52 -22.26 -17.16
CA GLN A 82 2.09 -22.55 -17.29
C GLN A 82 1.22 -21.92 -16.18
N TYR A 83 1.69 -21.93 -14.93
CA TYR A 83 0.95 -21.34 -13.81
C TYR A 83 1.09 -19.81 -13.81
N VAL A 84 2.28 -19.30 -14.15
CA VAL A 84 2.53 -17.85 -14.22
C VAL A 84 1.66 -17.19 -15.30
N GLU A 85 1.47 -17.84 -16.44
CA GLU A 85 0.58 -17.39 -17.50
C GLU A 85 -0.88 -17.28 -17.05
N LYS A 86 -1.35 -18.18 -16.19
CA LYS A 86 -2.72 -18.20 -15.67
C LYS A 86 -2.95 -17.27 -14.48
N ILE A 87 -1.99 -17.21 -13.56
CA ILE A 87 -2.08 -16.39 -12.34
C ILE A 87 -1.91 -14.90 -12.64
N THR A 88 -1.16 -14.53 -13.68
CA THR A 88 -0.95 -13.13 -14.07
C THR A 88 -2.24 -12.37 -14.40
N PRO A 89 -3.09 -12.82 -15.33
CA PRO A 89 -4.35 -12.16 -15.62
C PRO A 89 -5.31 -12.21 -14.43
N LEU A 90 -5.31 -13.30 -13.66
CA LEU A 90 -6.13 -13.44 -12.45
C LEU A 90 -5.78 -12.40 -11.37
N VAL A 91 -4.50 -12.26 -11.02
CA VAL A 91 -4.06 -11.29 -10.01
C VAL A 91 -4.29 -9.86 -10.48
N ARG A 92 -4.05 -9.58 -11.77
CA ARG A 92 -4.34 -8.25 -12.34
C ARG A 92 -5.83 -7.92 -12.29
N TRP A 93 -6.67 -8.86 -12.71
CA TRP A 93 -8.13 -8.75 -12.61
C TRP A 93 -8.57 -8.52 -11.15
N GLY A 94 -8.06 -9.33 -10.22
CA GLY A 94 -8.39 -9.20 -8.80
C GLY A 94 -8.14 -7.78 -8.29
N PHE A 95 -6.96 -7.21 -8.57
CA PHE A 95 -6.68 -5.83 -8.18
C PHE A 95 -7.61 -4.81 -8.83
N GLN A 96 -7.98 -5.00 -10.11
CA GLN A 96 -8.94 -4.11 -10.80
C GLN A 96 -10.32 -4.15 -10.12
N GLN A 97 -10.79 -5.33 -9.74
CA GLN A 97 -12.09 -5.52 -9.11
C GLN A 97 -12.14 -4.98 -7.68
N LEU A 98 -11.03 -4.98 -6.95
CA LEU A 98 -10.95 -4.38 -5.62
C LEU A 98 -11.11 -2.86 -5.61
N LYS A 99 -11.06 -2.19 -6.77
CA LYS A 99 -11.49 -0.79 -6.88
C LYS A 99 -12.98 -0.60 -6.54
N GLY A 100 -13.80 -1.63 -6.76
CA GLY A 100 -15.24 -1.64 -6.50
C GLY A 100 -15.67 -2.54 -5.33
N ASP A 101 -14.76 -2.87 -4.42
CA ASP A 101 -15.04 -3.74 -3.25
C ASP A 101 -15.65 -5.11 -3.60
N SER A 102 -15.12 -5.76 -4.64
CA SER A 102 -15.61 -7.07 -5.08
C SER A 102 -15.28 -8.20 -4.07
N PRO A 103 -16.29 -8.88 -3.49
CA PRO A 103 -16.06 -10.02 -2.60
C PRO A 103 -15.47 -11.23 -3.34
N ALA A 104 -15.70 -11.33 -4.64
CA ALA A 104 -15.14 -12.38 -5.48
C ALA A 104 -13.61 -12.25 -5.56
N ALA A 105 -13.10 -11.04 -5.75
CA ALA A 105 -11.67 -10.77 -5.78
C ALA A 105 -11.02 -11.04 -4.41
N ASP A 106 -11.66 -10.63 -3.32
CA ASP A 106 -11.18 -10.91 -1.96
C ASP A 106 -11.08 -12.43 -1.72
N ALA A 107 -12.09 -13.21 -2.12
CA ALA A 107 -12.06 -14.67 -1.98
C ALA A 107 -10.98 -15.33 -2.84
N VAL A 108 -10.74 -14.83 -4.06
CA VAL A 108 -9.66 -15.31 -4.93
C VAL A 108 -8.28 -15.03 -4.31
N PHE A 109 -8.06 -13.82 -3.77
CA PHE A 109 -6.80 -13.50 -3.09
C PHE A 109 -6.61 -14.33 -1.82
N ALA A 110 -7.67 -14.52 -1.02
CA ALA A 110 -7.62 -15.38 0.16
C ALA A 110 -7.26 -16.84 -0.22
N ALA A 111 -7.83 -17.38 -1.29
CA ALA A 111 -7.50 -18.72 -1.80
C ALA A 111 -6.06 -18.81 -2.37
N LEU A 112 -5.52 -17.72 -2.91
CA LEU A 112 -4.13 -17.63 -3.38
C LEU A 112 -3.12 -17.46 -2.24
N ALA A 113 -3.52 -16.92 -1.09
CA ALA A 113 -2.62 -16.51 -0.02
C ALA A 113 -1.73 -17.65 0.54
N PRO A 114 -2.23 -18.88 0.77
CA PRO A 114 -1.38 -19.99 1.23
C PRO A 114 -0.33 -20.39 0.19
N HIS A 115 -0.64 -20.22 -1.09
CA HIS A 115 0.14 -20.75 -2.21
C HIS A 115 1.17 -19.74 -2.73
N SER A 116 0.78 -18.47 -2.78
CA SER A 116 1.55 -17.37 -3.35
C SER A 116 1.62 -16.18 -2.39
N ASN A 117 2.11 -16.44 -1.17
CA ASN A 117 2.08 -15.44 -0.11
C ASN A 117 3.02 -14.25 -0.36
N MET A 118 2.47 -13.05 -0.58
CA MET A 118 3.23 -11.82 -0.82
C MET A 118 3.78 -11.16 0.45
N ALA A 119 3.24 -11.47 1.63
CA ALA A 119 3.74 -10.98 2.91
C ALA A 119 5.02 -11.74 3.32
N GLY A 120 5.00 -13.07 3.20
CA GLY A 120 6.10 -13.94 3.63
C GLY A 120 7.22 -14.17 2.62
N VAL A 121 7.00 -13.93 1.32
CA VAL A 121 7.97 -14.29 0.26
C VAL A 121 8.23 -13.13 -0.69
N THR A 122 9.50 -12.71 -0.77
CA THR A 122 9.93 -11.57 -1.61
C THR A 122 9.60 -11.73 -3.09
N VAL A 123 9.76 -12.92 -3.67
CA VAL A 123 9.44 -13.14 -5.10
C VAL A 123 7.96 -12.92 -5.39
N TRP A 124 7.07 -13.43 -4.52
CA TRP A 124 5.64 -13.18 -4.63
C TRP A 124 5.31 -11.72 -4.41
N ARG A 125 5.94 -11.06 -3.42
CA ARG A 125 5.78 -9.62 -3.22
C ARG A 125 6.05 -8.82 -4.49
N LEU A 126 7.20 -9.05 -5.14
CA LEU A 126 7.57 -8.37 -6.39
C LEU A 126 6.60 -8.69 -7.53
N PHE A 127 6.15 -9.95 -7.63
CA PHE A 127 5.16 -10.37 -8.63
C PHE A 127 3.82 -9.64 -8.44
N PHE A 128 3.25 -9.68 -7.23
CA PHE A 128 1.97 -9.03 -6.91
C PHE A 128 2.08 -7.51 -7.06
N GLN A 129 3.17 -6.90 -6.58
CA GLN A 129 3.41 -5.46 -6.73
C GLN A 129 3.47 -5.05 -8.20
N ARG A 130 4.14 -5.83 -9.06
CA ARG A 130 4.13 -5.57 -10.51
C ARG A 130 2.71 -5.62 -11.08
N GLN A 131 1.93 -6.64 -10.74
CA GLN A 131 0.56 -6.75 -11.26
C GLN A 131 -0.36 -5.66 -10.72
N PHE A 132 -0.21 -5.28 -9.45
CA PHE A 132 -0.90 -4.14 -8.85
C PHE A 132 -0.64 -2.86 -9.64
N PHE A 133 0.61 -2.50 -9.90
CA PHE A 133 0.87 -1.26 -10.65
C PHE A 133 0.37 -1.31 -12.09
N LEU A 134 0.40 -2.49 -12.73
CA LEU A 134 -0.14 -2.68 -14.08
C LEU A 134 -1.69 -2.71 -14.11
N SER A 135 -2.33 -3.00 -12.99
CA SER A 135 -3.79 -3.03 -12.88
C SER A 135 -4.42 -1.63 -12.86
N GLY A 136 -3.67 -0.61 -12.43
CA GLY A 136 -4.19 0.75 -12.19
C GLY A 136 -5.09 0.84 -10.95
N ALA A 137 -5.09 -0.18 -10.08
CA ALA A 137 -5.84 -0.16 -8.84
C ALA A 137 -5.30 0.91 -7.86
N PRO A 138 -6.14 1.39 -6.93
CA PRO A 138 -5.73 2.34 -5.90
C PRO A 138 -4.93 1.65 -4.79
N LEU A 139 -4.13 2.41 -4.03
CA LEU A 139 -3.24 1.89 -2.97
C LEU A 139 -3.97 0.99 -1.96
N GLN A 140 -5.21 1.33 -1.62
CA GLN A 140 -6.07 0.60 -0.69
C GLN A 140 -6.27 -0.86 -1.14
N ALA A 141 -6.35 -1.13 -2.45
CA ALA A 141 -6.46 -2.49 -2.97
C ALA A 141 -5.20 -3.31 -2.70
N TYR A 142 -4.00 -2.73 -2.91
CA TYR A 142 -2.74 -3.40 -2.56
C TYR A 142 -2.69 -3.72 -1.07
N MET A 143 -3.05 -2.75 -0.23
CA MET A 143 -2.98 -2.92 1.22
C MET A 143 -3.98 -3.96 1.74
N ARG A 144 -5.19 -4.03 1.16
CA ARG A 144 -6.18 -5.07 1.47
C ARG A 144 -5.64 -6.47 1.17
N VAL A 145 -5.06 -6.68 -0.01
CA VAL A 145 -4.48 -7.98 -0.39
C VAL A 145 -3.27 -8.31 0.48
N TYR A 146 -2.39 -7.34 0.71
CA TYR A 146 -1.22 -7.52 1.56
C TYR A 146 -1.63 -7.94 2.99
N LYS A 147 -2.68 -7.32 3.54
CA LYS A 147 -3.24 -7.68 4.85
C LYS A 147 -3.79 -9.10 4.85
N SER A 148 -4.63 -9.46 3.88
CA SER A 148 -5.18 -10.81 3.76
C SER A 148 -4.08 -11.89 3.69
N HIS A 149 -2.98 -11.60 2.99
CA HIS A 149 -1.84 -12.50 2.93
C HIS A 149 -1.02 -12.53 4.22
N LEU A 150 -0.96 -11.43 4.97
CA LEU A 150 -0.33 -11.38 6.29
C LEU A 150 -1.12 -12.24 7.30
N ASP A 151 -2.44 -12.02 7.38
CA ASP A 151 -3.35 -12.74 8.29
C ASP A 151 -3.34 -14.26 7.99
N ALA A 152 -3.22 -14.65 6.71
CA ALA A 152 -3.09 -16.05 6.31
C ALA A 152 -1.80 -16.74 6.78
N MET A 153 -0.77 -16.00 7.22
CA MET A 153 0.42 -16.57 7.86
C MET A 153 0.24 -16.79 9.36
N GLU A 154 -0.63 -16.00 10.01
CA GLU A 154 -0.88 -16.08 11.44
C GLU A 154 -1.82 -17.25 11.77
N SER A 155 -2.79 -17.54 10.91
CA SER A 155 -3.72 -18.68 11.07
C SER A 155 -3.05 -20.05 11.25
N PRO A 156 -2.04 -20.46 10.45
CA PRO A 156 -1.33 -21.72 10.68
C PRO A 156 -0.35 -21.69 11.87
N ARG A 157 -0.03 -20.51 12.42
CA ARG A 157 0.86 -20.37 13.58
C ARG A 157 0.08 -20.43 14.89
N ALA A 158 -1.10 -19.81 14.94
CA ALA A 158 -2.04 -19.94 16.05
C ALA A 158 -2.54 -21.39 16.23
N ALA A 159 -2.81 -22.10 15.13
CA ALA A 159 -3.20 -23.52 15.20
C ALA A 159 -2.08 -24.45 15.71
N ALA A 160 -0.81 -24.06 15.52
CA ALA A 160 0.33 -24.82 16.05
C ALA A 160 0.62 -24.49 17.53
N GLU A 161 0.32 -23.26 17.96
CA GLU A 161 0.43 -22.84 19.37
C GLU A 161 -0.73 -23.41 20.22
N GLU A 162 -1.94 -23.57 19.67
CA GLU A 162 -3.06 -24.26 20.33
C GLU A 162 -2.82 -25.79 20.47
N GLU A 163 -2.15 -26.43 19.52
CA GLU A 163 -1.75 -27.85 19.63
C GLU A 163 -0.62 -28.08 20.66
N GLU A 164 0.19 -27.07 20.99
CA GLU A 164 1.22 -27.15 22.04
C GLU A 164 0.63 -26.94 23.45
N GLU A 165 -0.47 -26.19 23.61
CA GLU A 165 -1.15 -26.00 24.90
C GLU A 165 -2.10 -27.17 25.27
N GLU A 166 -2.58 -27.98 24.31
CA GLU A 166 -3.44 -29.15 24.59
C GLU A 166 -2.66 -30.44 24.98
N ILE A 167 -1.32 -30.40 25.06
CA ILE A 167 -0.48 -31.59 25.39
C ILE A 167 -0.01 -31.61 26.86
N GLU A 168 -0.28 -30.60 27.67
CA GLU A 168 0.09 -30.58 29.09
C GLU A 168 -1.07 -30.86 30.05
N GLU A 169 -1.78 -31.99 29.92
CA GLU A 169 -2.48 -32.61 31.06
C GLU A 169 -2.49 -34.15 30.96
N GLU A 170 -1.51 -34.82 31.58
CA GLU A 170 -1.69 -36.12 32.25
C GLU A 170 -0.47 -36.49 33.15
N GLY A 171 -0.67 -36.36 34.48
CA GLY A 171 -0.02 -37.10 35.61
C GLY A 171 1.51 -37.00 35.81
N ASP A 172 2.09 -36.83 36.99
CA ASP A 172 1.64 -37.17 38.35
C ASP A 172 2.62 -36.56 39.40
N GLU A 173 2.08 -36.12 40.55
CA GLU A 173 2.56 -36.12 41.96
C GLU A 173 4.10 -36.09 42.28
N GLU A 174 4.68 -35.33 43.24
CA GLU A 174 4.27 -34.85 44.57
C GLU A 174 5.25 -33.75 45.12
N LEU A 175 4.70 -32.79 45.88
CA LEU A 175 5.19 -32.10 47.11
C LEU A 175 6.58 -31.40 47.17
N ASP A 176 6.59 -30.09 47.45
CA ASP A 176 6.69 -29.60 48.85
C ASP A 176 6.44 -28.08 48.99
N GLU A 177 5.97 -27.71 50.19
CA GLU A 177 5.47 -26.39 50.60
C GLU A 177 6.55 -25.28 50.68
N GLU A 178 6.16 -24.04 50.38
CA GLU A 178 6.14 -22.96 51.40
C GLU A 178 5.58 -21.65 50.83
N ALA A 179 4.62 -21.08 51.56
CA ALA A 179 3.96 -19.81 51.24
C ALA A 179 4.76 -18.63 51.80
N SER A 180 4.99 -17.58 50.99
CA SER A 180 4.93 -16.21 51.52
C SER A 180 4.69 -15.10 50.47
N SER A 181 3.66 -14.30 50.78
CA SER A 181 3.63 -12.83 50.70
C SER A 181 3.27 -12.07 49.39
N ALA A 182 2.13 -11.38 49.52
CA ALA A 182 1.83 -9.97 49.18
C ALA A 182 1.52 -9.53 47.73
N PRO A 183 0.35 -8.87 47.48
CA PRO A 183 0.02 -8.26 46.20
C PRO A 183 0.47 -6.79 46.13
N ALA A 184 1.28 -6.45 45.12
CA ALA A 184 1.63 -5.07 44.82
C ALA A 184 0.59 -4.41 43.89
N LYS A 185 -0.12 -3.43 44.45
CA LYS A 185 -0.99 -2.48 43.73
C LYS A 185 -0.16 -1.64 42.74
N SER A 186 -0.58 -1.56 41.47
CA SER A 186 -0.20 -0.44 40.61
C SER A 186 -1.46 0.41 40.30
N LYS A 187 -1.38 1.69 40.67
CA LYS A 187 -2.39 2.71 40.44
C LYS A 187 -2.21 3.25 39.02
N GLN A 188 -3.21 3.07 38.16
CA GLN A 188 -3.39 3.92 36.97
C GLN A 188 -3.95 5.28 37.42
N THR A 189 -3.17 6.33 37.28
CA THR A 189 -3.63 7.72 37.35
C THR A 189 -3.94 8.21 35.93
N SER A 190 -5.22 8.25 35.60
CA SER A 190 -5.78 9.04 34.51
C SER A 190 -5.97 10.49 34.95
N THR A 191 -5.51 11.44 34.13
CA THR A 191 -5.98 12.83 33.93
C THR A 191 -4.86 13.59 33.21
N GLY A 192 -4.98 14.28 32.09
CA GLY A 192 -6.12 14.78 31.33
C GLY A 192 -5.74 16.19 30.84
N ARG A 193 -5.86 16.51 29.53
CA ARG A 193 -6.02 17.91 29.06
C ARG A 193 -6.36 18.03 27.57
N SER A 194 -7.66 18.24 27.32
CA SER A 194 -8.29 19.36 26.60
C SER A 194 -7.60 20.00 25.36
N LYS A 195 -8.35 19.95 24.25
CA LYS A 195 -8.54 20.95 23.16
C LYS A 195 -7.46 21.13 22.09
N SER A 196 -7.70 20.52 20.93
CA SER A 196 -7.36 21.04 19.59
C SER A 196 -8.34 20.49 18.53
N LYS A 197 -9.58 21.01 18.54
CA LYS A 197 -10.69 20.58 17.67
C LYS A 197 -10.55 20.99 16.18
N ALA A 198 -9.33 21.26 15.72
CA ALA A 198 -9.03 21.65 14.33
C ALA A 198 -7.88 20.85 13.70
N VAL A 199 -7.29 19.87 14.40
CA VAL A 199 -6.12 19.09 13.94
C VAL A 199 -6.48 17.64 13.54
N ALA A 200 -7.75 17.25 13.67
CA ALA A 200 -8.19 15.85 13.56
C ALA A 200 -8.34 15.31 12.11
N VAL A 201 -7.89 16.00 11.06
CA VAL A 201 -8.19 15.59 9.67
C VAL A 201 -7.06 14.82 8.97
N LEU A 202 -5.81 14.83 9.47
CA LEU A 202 -4.71 14.14 8.77
C LEU A 202 -3.82 13.22 9.63
N THR A 203 -3.96 13.23 10.96
CA THR A 203 -3.13 12.42 11.86
C THR A 203 -3.81 11.15 12.38
N GLU A 204 -5.09 10.92 12.09
CA GLU A 204 -5.87 9.79 12.64
C GLU A 204 -6.01 8.58 11.70
N ASN A 205 -5.35 8.56 10.54
CA ASN A 205 -5.32 7.36 9.68
C ASN A 205 -4.21 6.40 10.10
N LYS A 206 -4.30 5.84 11.32
CA LYS A 206 -3.45 4.73 11.79
C LYS A 206 -3.70 3.39 11.06
N GLY A 207 -4.43 3.42 9.94
CA GLY A 207 -4.87 2.23 9.22
C GLY A 207 -3.71 1.34 8.73
N TRP A 208 -2.51 1.89 8.57
CA TRP A 208 -1.37 1.22 7.92
C TRP A 208 -0.10 1.13 8.78
N GLU A 209 -0.15 1.44 10.08
CA GLU A 209 1.03 1.39 10.97
C GLU A 209 1.67 -0.02 11.05
N TRP A 210 0.89 -1.07 10.82
CA TRP A 210 1.33 -2.46 10.81
C TRP A 210 2.15 -2.85 9.56
N VAL A 211 2.19 -2.01 8.52
CA VAL A 211 2.91 -2.32 7.27
C VAL A 211 4.41 -2.04 7.43
N PRO A 212 5.31 -3.01 7.13
CA PRO A 212 6.75 -2.80 7.23
C PRO A 212 7.27 -1.63 6.38
N PHE A 213 8.19 -0.83 6.94
CA PHE A 213 8.80 0.32 6.25
C PHE A 213 9.47 -0.02 4.92
N SER A 214 10.02 -1.22 4.78
CA SER A 214 10.65 -1.67 3.53
C SER A 214 9.63 -1.77 2.39
N ILE A 215 8.39 -2.15 2.71
CA ILE A 215 7.31 -2.33 1.74
C ILE A 215 6.73 -0.98 1.35
N THR A 216 6.42 -0.14 2.33
CA THR A 216 5.92 1.22 2.09
C THR A 216 6.91 2.05 1.29
N SER A 217 8.21 1.97 1.63
CA SER A 217 9.29 2.64 0.87
C SER A 217 9.34 2.20 -0.60
N THR A 218 9.19 0.89 -0.85
CA THR A 218 9.20 0.36 -2.22
C THR A 218 7.98 0.85 -3.01
N ILE A 219 6.80 0.86 -2.39
CA ILE A 219 5.54 1.26 -3.06
C ILE A 219 5.56 2.74 -3.44
N VAL A 220 5.92 3.63 -2.51
CA VAL A 220 5.94 5.08 -2.76
C VAL A 220 6.96 5.42 -3.86
N LYS A 221 8.15 4.81 -3.82
CA LYS A 221 9.17 5.00 -4.86
C LYS A 221 8.69 4.51 -6.23
N GLU A 222 8.03 3.35 -6.29
CA GLU A 222 7.47 2.83 -7.53
C GLU A 222 6.37 3.74 -8.13
N PHE A 223 5.53 4.36 -7.30
CA PHE A 223 4.59 5.38 -7.81
C PHE A 223 5.34 6.54 -8.47
N CYS A 224 6.41 7.04 -7.84
CA CYS A 224 7.24 8.09 -8.43
C CYS A 224 7.87 7.65 -9.75
N TYR A 225 8.53 6.49 -9.80
CA TYR A 225 9.21 5.99 -11.02
C TYR A 225 8.24 5.72 -12.17
N ARG A 226 6.96 5.47 -11.88
CA ARG A 226 5.91 5.26 -12.89
C ARG A 226 5.17 6.54 -13.27
N GLY A 227 5.59 7.70 -12.76
CA GLY A 227 4.94 8.98 -13.05
C GLY A 227 3.56 9.17 -12.39
N ARG A 228 3.21 8.32 -11.43
CA ARG A 228 1.93 8.36 -10.70
C ARG A 228 2.07 9.28 -9.46
N PHE A 229 2.43 10.54 -9.69
CA PHE A 229 2.86 11.46 -8.63
C PHE A 229 1.78 11.81 -7.61
N ALA A 230 0.51 11.94 -8.04
CA ALA A 230 -0.60 12.20 -7.12
C ALA A 230 -0.75 11.07 -6.08
N GLU A 231 -0.70 9.81 -6.54
CA GLU A 231 -0.79 8.64 -5.68
C GLU A 231 0.49 8.43 -4.87
N ALA A 232 1.65 8.84 -5.40
CA ALA A 232 2.88 8.88 -4.61
C ALA A 232 2.75 9.80 -3.39
N ILE A 233 2.14 10.98 -3.56
CA ILE A 233 1.93 11.95 -2.48
C ILE A 233 0.85 11.45 -1.50
N GLU A 234 -0.24 10.85 -1.99
CA GLU A 234 -1.23 10.18 -1.13
C GLU A 234 -0.59 9.07 -0.30
N ALA A 235 0.23 8.23 -0.93
CA ALA A 235 0.97 7.16 -0.26
C ALA A 235 2.01 7.73 0.73
N TYR A 236 2.65 8.85 0.40
CA TYR A 236 3.58 9.54 1.29
C TYR A 236 2.92 10.03 2.58
N ALA A 237 1.70 10.56 2.47
CA ALA A 237 0.93 11.06 3.60
C ALA A 237 0.34 9.94 4.46
N SER A 238 -0.07 8.83 3.84
CA SER A 238 -0.84 7.76 4.49
C SER A 238 -0.01 6.60 5.03
N LEU A 239 1.15 6.31 4.44
CA LEU A 239 1.96 5.16 4.83
C LEU A 239 3.02 5.52 5.89
N PRO A 240 3.36 4.57 6.78
CA PRO A 240 4.52 4.74 7.64
C PRO A 240 5.79 4.73 6.79
N LEU A 241 6.54 5.83 6.83
CA LEU A 241 7.79 6.00 6.10
C LEU A 241 8.90 6.47 7.04
N THR A 242 10.12 6.02 6.76
CA THR A 242 11.33 6.58 7.36
C THR A 242 11.64 7.95 6.79
N ASP A 243 12.30 8.79 7.58
CA ASP A 243 12.74 10.13 7.16
C ASP A 243 13.60 10.09 5.90
N GLN A 244 14.53 9.13 5.80
CA GLN A 244 15.32 8.91 4.59
C GLN A 244 14.44 8.63 3.37
N THR A 245 13.38 7.85 3.53
CA THR A 245 12.45 7.58 2.42
C THR A 245 11.71 8.86 2.03
N ARG A 246 11.34 9.70 3.00
CA ARG A 246 10.64 10.96 2.73
C ARG A 246 11.52 11.94 1.95
N GLN A 247 12.79 12.07 2.34
CA GLN A 247 13.78 12.86 1.59
C GLN A 247 13.97 12.32 0.16
N ASN A 248 14.15 11.00 0.02
CA ASN A 248 14.28 10.36 -1.30
C ASN A 248 13.07 10.65 -2.21
N VAL A 249 11.85 10.69 -1.68
CA VAL A 249 10.65 10.99 -2.49
C VAL A 249 10.69 12.42 -3.00
N ALA A 250 11.03 13.39 -2.15
CA ALA A 250 11.18 14.78 -2.56
C ALA A 250 12.25 14.94 -3.65
N GLU A 251 13.41 14.31 -3.47
CA GLU A 251 14.47 14.29 -4.48
C GLU A 251 14.03 13.64 -5.80
N ILE A 252 13.29 12.53 -5.76
CA ILE A 252 12.84 11.85 -6.97
C ILE A 252 11.85 12.75 -7.73
N LEU A 253 10.88 13.37 -7.05
CA LEU A 253 9.94 14.29 -7.69
C LEU A 253 10.65 15.49 -8.32
N HIS A 254 11.65 16.04 -7.63
CA HIS A 254 12.48 17.13 -8.13
C HIS A 254 13.32 16.70 -9.35
N LYS A 255 13.95 15.53 -9.32
CA LYS A 255 14.70 14.94 -10.45
C LYS A 255 13.84 14.69 -11.69
N TYR A 256 12.55 14.44 -11.52
CA TYR A 256 11.57 14.34 -12.62
C TYR A 256 10.97 15.69 -13.03
N GLU A 257 11.51 16.81 -12.51
CA GLU A 257 11.07 18.18 -12.79
C GLU A 257 9.58 18.42 -12.51
N GLN A 258 8.99 17.64 -11.59
CA GLN A 258 7.59 17.77 -11.22
C GLN A 258 7.42 18.85 -10.15
N TYR A 259 7.84 20.07 -10.46
CA TYR A 259 7.87 21.18 -9.51
C TYR A 259 6.53 21.45 -8.82
N PRO A 260 5.36 21.40 -9.48
CA PRO A 260 4.07 21.53 -8.79
C PRO A 260 3.82 20.43 -7.75
N SER A 261 4.22 19.19 -8.06
CA SER A 261 4.12 18.05 -7.13
C SER A 261 5.11 18.17 -5.97
N VAL A 262 6.31 18.71 -6.21
CA VAL A 262 7.27 19.03 -5.15
C VAL A 262 6.64 20.03 -4.19
N LEU A 263 6.13 21.17 -4.66
CA LEU A 263 5.52 22.18 -3.77
C LEU A 263 4.34 21.61 -2.97
N TYR A 264 3.47 20.82 -3.61
CA TYR A 264 2.38 20.16 -2.92
C TYR A 264 2.87 19.15 -1.87
N LEU A 265 3.94 18.39 -2.16
CA LEU A 265 4.56 17.50 -1.17
C LEU A 265 5.04 18.29 0.06
N TYR A 266 5.66 19.46 -0.12
CA TYR A 266 6.12 20.30 0.99
C TYR A 266 4.96 20.82 1.84
N GLU A 267 3.83 21.20 1.23
CA GLU A 267 2.61 21.55 1.97
C GLU A 267 2.09 20.37 2.80
N VAL A 268 2.00 19.18 2.19
CA VAL A 268 1.59 17.94 2.87
C VAL A 268 2.55 17.61 4.02
N HIS A 269 3.86 17.72 3.79
CA HIS A 269 4.88 17.45 4.80
C HIS A 269 4.80 18.40 6.00
N ARG A 270 4.62 19.71 5.76
CA ARG A 270 4.41 20.68 6.84
C ARG A 270 3.17 20.38 7.67
N ALA A 271 2.10 19.91 7.03
CA ALA A 271 0.88 19.51 7.73
C ALA A 271 1.07 18.32 8.69
N MET A 272 2.12 17.50 8.48
CA MET A 272 2.50 16.42 9.41
C MET A 272 3.14 16.96 10.70
N GLY A 273 3.57 18.23 10.72
CA GLY A 273 4.11 18.90 11.90
C GLY A 273 5.47 18.34 12.36
N SER A 274 5.78 18.52 13.65
CA SER A 274 7.08 18.16 14.25
C SER A 274 7.29 16.66 14.47
N ALA A 275 6.39 15.80 14.00
CA ALA A 275 6.52 14.35 14.13
C ALA A 275 7.55 13.76 13.16
N VAL A 276 7.96 14.53 12.14
CA VAL A 276 8.86 14.11 11.07
C VAL A 276 10.00 15.11 10.95
N SER A 277 11.20 14.64 10.57
CA SER A 277 12.31 15.57 10.28
C SER A 277 12.02 16.43 9.05
N PRO A 278 12.48 17.70 9.06
CA PRO A 278 12.26 18.61 7.95
C PRO A 278 12.92 18.10 6.66
N LEU A 279 12.26 18.37 5.53
CA LEU A 279 12.82 18.16 4.20
C LEU A 279 13.82 19.27 3.83
N ASP A 280 14.70 18.98 2.85
CA ASP A 280 15.71 19.93 2.38
C ASP A 280 15.11 21.08 1.58
N VAL A 281 15.07 22.26 2.20
CA VAL A 281 14.41 23.47 1.69
C VAL A 281 14.94 23.91 0.32
N ALA A 282 16.19 23.60 -0.03
CA ALA A 282 16.77 23.94 -1.33
C ALA A 282 15.93 23.39 -2.51
N LEU A 283 15.35 22.20 -2.36
CA LEU A 283 14.50 21.59 -3.40
C LEU A 283 13.19 22.36 -3.61
N GLU A 284 12.61 22.87 -2.54
CA GLU A 284 11.40 23.69 -2.61
C GLU A 284 11.69 25.04 -3.25
N PHE A 285 12.81 25.66 -2.89
CA PHE A 285 13.20 26.98 -3.39
C PHE A 285 13.53 26.94 -4.87
N ASP A 286 14.27 25.92 -5.32
CA ASP A 286 14.48 25.71 -6.75
C ASP A 286 13.14 25.50 -7.47
N ALA A 287 12.21 24.70 -6.93
CA ALA A 287 10.90 24.52 -7.53
C ALA A 287 10.09 25.84 -7.63
N LEU A 288 10.11 26.68 -6.60
CA LEU A 288 9.49 28.02 -6.62
C LEU A 288 10.12 28.93 -7.67
N LYS A 289 11.46 28.94 -7.76
CA LYS A 289 12.22 29.72 -8.75
C LYS A 289 11.88 29.27 -10.17
N LYS A 290 11.86 27.96 -10.44
CA LYS A 290 11.52 27.38 -11.76
C LYS A 290 10.08 27.67 -12.19
N LEU A 291 9.15 27.79 -11.24
CA LEU A 291 7.77 28.17 -11.50
C LEU A 291 7.51 29.69 -11.52
N GLY A 292 8.54 30.51 -11.27
CA GLY A 292 8.43 31.97 -11.27
C GLY A 292 7.62 32.55 -10.11
N ARG A 293 7.50 31.84 -8.98
CA ARG A 293 6.73 32.25 -7.79
C ARG A 293 7.60 33.05 -6.82
N ALA A 294 8.14 34.18 -7.28
CA ALA A 294 9.13 34.97 -6.53
C ALA A 294 8.60 35.52 -5.19
N GLU A 295 7.36 36.01 -5.14
CA GLU A 295 6.77 36.53 -3.89
C GLU A 295 6.67 35.45 -2.81
N GLU A 296 6.34 34.22 -3.20
CA GLU A 296 6.27 33.09 -2.29
C GLU A 296 7.66 32.62 -1.87
N LEU A 297 8.64 32.63 -2.79
CA LEU A 297 10.04 32.37 -2.47
C LEU A 297 10.55 33.32 -1.38
N ASP A 298 10.33 34.62 -1.54
CA ASP A 298 10.73 35.65 -0.57
C ASP A 298 10.05 35.45 0.78
N THR A 299 8.75 35.19 0.76
CA THR A 299 7.97 34.93 1.99
C THR A 299 8.52 33.70 2.71
N ARG A 300 8.76 32.60 1.99
CA ARG A 300 9.33 31.38 2.56
C ARG A 300 10.74 31.59 3.09
N PHE A 301 11.57 32.36 2.40
CA PHE A 301 12.93 32.67 2.87
C PHE A 301 12.92 33.38 4.22
N GLN A 302 12.03 34.36 4.40
CA GLN A 302 11.89 35.10 5.65
C GLN A 302 11.38 34.23 6.81
N GLU A 303 10.59 33.19 6.52
CA GLU A 303 10.10 32.22 7.52
C GLU A 303 11.18 31.24 8.01
N LEU A 304 12.30 31.11 7.28
CA LEU A 304 13.33 30.13 7.62
C LEU A 304 14.17 30.54 8.85
N PRO A 305 14.71 29.55 9.59
CA PRO A 305 15.75 29.80 10.58
C PRO A 305 16.99 30.44 9.94
N ALA A 306 17.67 31.32 10.68
CA ALA A 306 18.88 32.01 10.23
C ALA A 306 20.00 31.05 9.76
N THR A 307 20.05 29.83 10.32
CA THR A 307 21.01 28.79 9.91
C THR A 307 20.77 28.29 8.50
N GLU A 308 19.51 28.09 8.10
CA GLU A 308 19.15 27.69 6.74
C GLU A 308 19.30 28.87 5.78
N GLN A 309 18.90 30.08 6.20
CA GLN A 309 19.10 31.27 5.38
C GLN A 309 20.57 31.48 5.02
N ALA A 310 21.51 31.20 5.92
CA ALA A 310 22.94 31.37 5.68
C ALA A 310 23.57 30.29 4.75
N ARG A 311 22.81 29.26 4.33
CA ARG A 311 23.35 28.24 3.43
C ARG A 311 23.61 28.81 2.04
N VAL A 312 24.77 28.46 1.48
CA VAL A 312 25.26 28.99 0.19
C VAL A 312 24.31 28.66 -0.95
N ASP A 313 23.83 27.41 -1.03
CA ASP A 313 22.89 26.96 -2.06
C ASP A 313 21.55 27.71 -2.01
N ILE A 314 21.07 28.06 -0.81
CA ILE A 314 19.86 28.86 -0.64
C ILE A 314 20.10 30.32 -1.06
N GLN A 315 21.25 30.91 -0.71
CA GLN A 315 21.60 32.26 -1.14
C GLN A 315 21.73 32.37 -2.66
N ASP A 316 22.38 31.38 -3.30
CA ASP A 316 22.47 31.28 -4.77
C ASP A 316 21.08 31.22 -5.43
N LEU A 317 20.11 30.54 -4.80
CA LEU A 317 18.73 30.48 -5.29
C LEU A 317 17.99 31.82 -5.13
N MET A 318 18.32 32.61 -4.10
CA MET A 318 17.77 33.95 -3.89
C MET A 318 18.43 35.04 -4.75
N ASP A 319 19.48 34.69 -5.52
CA ASP A 319 20.31 35.63 -6.28
C ASP A 319 20.97 36.71 -5.38
N ASN A 320 21.36 36.31 -4.16
CA ASN A 320 22.01 37.14 -3.13
C ASN A 320 23.52 36.89 -3.02
#